data_AF-A0A497B0R7-F1
#
_entry.id   AF-A0A497B0R7-F1
#
_cell.length_a   1.000
_cell.length_b   1.000
_cell.length_c   1.000
_cell.angle_alpha   90.00
_cell.angle_beta   90.00
_cell.angle_gamma   90.00
#
_symmetry.space_group_name_H-M   'P 1'
#
loop_
_entity.id
_entity.type
_entity.pdbx_description
1 polymer ?
#
loop_
_entity_poly.entity_id
_entity_poly.type
_entity_poly.pdbx_seq_one_letter_code
_entity_poly.pdbx_strand_id
1 'polypeptide(L)'
;MPNPLRSIPFVLLILVMVSCNPNTPPLTPLPHTTPSLSEYELAYHYAPVIYQGAASDQDYITAVDFDGDWIGNNNWENQPIGDLSAYVYYSVVETETHWFIFYSLFHPRDYTAEHCEKSRGCHENDMESIQLAVFKDGSRYGRLQAMETLAHGDIYLYTADPTVKAGYLRIFGPVQFEGEHPIIYVEPYGHGIHGHPIALGPWKVVYRVGEEAQIPEDVNDSHVTYRLISIYETLWAHRDEVGQGRAFDRLFNYRGSNLPATLDGDNYESDRANTPWGYSQAIGKVLRRGDWFLDPARAFAYHATFEGEFSTRYLYNPYLADLGLP
;
A
#
# COMPACT_ATOMS: atom_id res chain seq x y z
N MET A 1 63.87 0.74 67.01
CA MET A 1 63.25 -0.18 66.04
C MET A 1 62.63 0.66 64.93
N PRO A 2 63.30 0.84 63.77
CA PRO A 2 62.75 1.63 62.67
C PRO A 2 62.22 0.73 61.55
N ASN A 3 60.98 0.99 61.13
CA ASN A 3 60.31 0.38 59.97
C ASN A 3 60.57 1.18 58.67
N PRO A 4 60.49 0.55 57.49
CA PRO A 4 61.26 0.94 56.32
C PRO A 4 60.54 1.87 55.32
N LEU A 5 61.37 2.56 54.54
CA LEU A 5 61.03 3.40 53.38
C LEU A 5 60.31 2.60 52.27
N ARG A 6 59.33 3.23 51.61
CA ARG A 6 58.80 2.83 50.30
C ARG A 6 59.24 3.82 49.23
N SER A 7 59.84 3.27 48.17
CA SER A 7 60.33 3.91 46.95
C SER A 7 59.19 4.20 45.94
N ILE A 8 59.26 5.35 45.28
CA ILE A 8 58.39 5.79 44.17
C ILE A 8 59.13 5.55 42.84
N PRO A 9 58.52 4.94 41.80
CA PRO A 9 59.15 4.83 40.50
C PRO A 9 58.88 6.06 39.62
N PHE A 10 59.94 6.53 38.95
CA PHE A 10 59.94 7.57 37.92
C PHE A 10 59.39 6.99 36.60
N VAL A 11 58.42 7.67 35.97
CA VAL A 11 57.96 7.35 34.61
C VAL A 11 58.62 8.31 33.61
N LEU A 12 59.33 7.75 32.64
CA LEU A 12 60.03 8.45 31.56
C LEU A 12 59.05 8.73 30.42
N LEU A 13 58.83 10.01 30.08
CA LEU A 13 57.97 10.44 28.97
C LEU A 13 58.82 10.55 27.69
N ILE A 14 58.54 9.71 26.69
CA ILE A 14 59.17 9.78 25.36
C ILE A 14 58.31 10.69 24.46
N LEU A 15 58.89 11.82 24.04
CA LEU A 15 58.28 12.75 23.10
C LEU A 15 58.59 12.31 21.66
N VAL A 16 57.58 11.82 20.92
CA VAL A 16 57.72 11.50 19.49
C VAL A 16 57.36 12.74 18.66
N MET A 17 58.35 13.32 17.99
CA MET A 17 58.16 14.41 17.03
C MET A 17 57.76 13.82 15.68
N VAL A 18 56.49 13.99 15.29
CA VAL A 18 55.98 13.61 13.96
C VAL A 18 56.20 14.78 13.01
N SER A 19 57.00 14.58 11.96
CA SER A 19 57.18 15.57 10.89
C SER A 19 56.00 15.53 9.90
N CYS A 20 55.35 16.66 9.67
CA CYS A 20 54.33 16.81 8.63
C CYS A 20 54.98 16.84 7.23
N ASN A 21 54.56 15.92 6.36
CA ASN A 21 54.95 15.88 4.95
C ASN A 21 53.92 16.70 4.12
N PRO A 22 54.29 17.74 3.36
CA PRO A 22 53.33 18.68 2.77
C PRO A 22 52.69 18.24 1.43
N ASN A 23 52.72 16.94 1.08
CA ASN A 23 52.22 16.45 -0.21
C ASN A 23 51.04 15.48 -0.06
N THR A 24 49.98 15.91 0.61
CA THR A 24 48.69 15.20 0.57
C THR A 24 47.73 15.99 -0.33
N PRO A 25 47.25 15.43 -1.46
CA PRO A 25 46.20 16.07 -2.23
C PRO A 25 44.96 16.25 -1.36
N PRO A 26 44.19 17.35 -1.51
CA PRO A 26 42.99 17.56 -0.72
C PRO A 26 42.03 16.39 -0.92
N LEU A 27 41.56 15.82 0.20
CA LEU A 27 40.51 14.80 0.19
C LEU A 27 39.28 15.41 -0.48
N THR A 28 38.91 14.87 -1.63
CA THR A 28 37.62 15.14 -2.26
C THR A 28 36.53 14.81 -1.25
N PRO A 29 35.57 15.71 -0.95
CA PRO A 29 34.42 15.35 -0.13
C PRO A 29 33.73 14.15 -0.80
N LEU A 30 33.48 13.10 -0.02
CA LEU A 30 32.60 12.01 -0.45
C LEU A 30 31.25 12.63 -0.87
N PRO A 31 30.61 12.14 -1.95
CA PRO A 31 29.30 12.62 -2.32
C PRO A 31 28.37 12.52 -1.11
N HIS A 32 27.70 13.63 -0.79
CA HIS A 32 26.63 13.63 0.19
C HIS A 32 25.58 12.64 -0.30
N THR A 33 25.51 11.46 0.33
CA THR A 33 24.36 10.58 0.23
C THR A 33 23.18 11.34 0.80
N THR A 34 22.32 11.87 -0.07
CA THR A 34 20.97 12.27 0.33
C THR A 34 20.37 11.07 1.09
N PRO A 35 19.75 11.29 2.27
CA PRO A 35 19.04 10.20 2.94
C PRO A 35 18.08 9.56 1.94
N SER A 36 18.13 8.24 1.79
CA SER A 36 17.12 7.52 1.02
C SER A 36 15.77 7.75 1.70
N LEU A 37 14.79 8.24 0.96
CA LEU A 37 13.42 8.40 1.44
C LEU A 37 12.92 7.04 1.92
N SER A 38 12.28 6.97 3.10
CA SER A 38 11.68 5.70 3.53
C SER A 38 10.43 5.39 2.69
N GLU A 39 10.08 4.10 2.59
CA GLU A 39 8.86 3.65 1.91
C GLU A 39 7.62 4.31 2.53
N TYR A 40 7.61 4.48 3.85
CA TYR A 40 6.53 5.16 4.57
C TYR A 40 6.43 6.64 4.19
N GLU A 41 7.54 7.38 4.12
CA GLU A 41 7.52 8.80 3.73
C GLU A 41 6.99 9.00 2.31
N LEU A 42 7.32 8.09 1.38
CA LEU A 42 6.81 8.14 0.02
C LEU A 42 5.31 7.82 -0.04
N ALA A 43 4.88 6.76 0.65
CA ALA A 43 3.47 6.41 0.75
C ALA A 43 2.66 7.51 1.43
N TYR A 44 3.15 8.11 2.50
CA TYR A 44 2.47 9.21 3.17
C TYR A 44 2.28 10.43 2.25
N HIS A 45 3.29 10.79 1.47
CA HIS A 45 3.21 11.91 0.53
C HIS A 45 2.15 11.72 -0.55
N TYR A 46 2.04 10.50 -1.11
CA TYR A 46 1.05 10.18 -2.14
C TYR A 46 -0.23 9.53 -1.62
N ALA A 47 -0.44 9.50 -0.31
CA ALA A 47 -1.61 8.87 0.30
C ALA A 47 -2.88 9.59 -0.18
N PRO A 48 -3.94 8.88 -0.59
CA PRO A 48 -5.09 9.52 -1.21
C PRO A 48 -5.97 10.30 -0.21
N VAL A 49 -6.63 11.35 -0.68
CA VAL A 49 -7.84 11.87 -0.01
C VAL A 49 -9.03 11.06 -0.50
N ILE A 50 -9.80 10.50 0.43
CA ILE A 50 -10.83 9.52 0.14
C ILE A 50 -12.19 10.16 0.38
N TYR A 51 -12.98 10.32 -0.69
CA TYR A 51 -14.37 10.75 -0.61
C TYR A 51 -15.28 9.51 -0.74
N GLN A 52 -15.78 9.02 0.37
CA GLN A 52 -16.53 7.76 0.40
C GLN A 52 -18.01 8.01 0.67
N GLY A 53 -18.88 7.37 -0.10
CA GLY A 53 -20.31 7.29 0.22
C GLY A 53 -20.52 6.36 1.40
N ALA A 54 -21.36 6.73 2.36
CA ALA A 54 -21.66 5.89 3.52
C ALA A 54 -23.17 5.86 3.77
N ALA A 55 -23.77 4.68 3.65
CA ALA A 55 -25.17 4.45 4.03
C ALA A 55 -25.27 4.01 5.49
N SER A 56 -24.25 3.35 6.03
CA SER A 56 -24.12 2.98 7.44
C SER A 56 -22.65 2.91 7.87
N ASP A 57 -22.41 2.58 9.14
CA ASP A 57 -21.07 2.30 9.67
C ASP A 57 -20.42 1.05 9.07
N GLN A 58 -21.20 0.19 8.40
CA GLN A 58 -20.67 -0.94 7.63
C GLN A 58 -19.79 -0.51 6.45
N ASP A 59 -19.98 0.73 5.96
CA ASP A 59 -19.14 1.29 4.90
C ASP A 59 -17.81 1.82 5.45
N TYR A 60 -17.57 1.89 6.77
CA TYR A 60 -16.34 2.50 7.29
C TYR A 60 -15.10 1.68 6.93
N ILE A 61 -14.03 2.40 6.58
CA ILE A 61 -12.71 1.82 6.35
C ILE A 61 -12.15 1.38 7.71
N THR A 62 -11.64 0.16 7.82
CA THR A 62 -10.95 -0.32 9.02
C THR A 62 -9.83 -1.31 8.67
N ALA A 63 -9.15 -1.86 9.68
CA ALA A 63 -8.18 -2.94 9.52
C ALA A 63 -8.87 -4.31 9.39
N VAL A 64 -8.19 -5.28 8.77
CA VAL A 64 -8.66 -6.68 8.68
C VAL A 64 -8.81 -7.32 10.06
N ASP A 65 -7.93 -6.97 11.00
CA ASP A 65 -7.94 -7.45 12.39
C ASP A 65 -8.65 -6.49 13.36
N PHE A 66 -9.64 -5.74 12.87
CA PHE A 66 -10.36 -4.72 13.65
C PHE A 66 -11.04 -5.25 14.92
N ASP A 67 -11.31 -6.55 14.98
CA ASP A 67 -11.89 -7.25 16.13
C ASP A 67 -10.82 -7.92 17.03
N GLY A 68 -9.54 -7.76 16.69
CA GLY A 68 -8.40 -8.21 17.46
C GLY A 68 -7.90 -9.62 17.13
N ASP A 69 -8.37 -10.23 16.04
CA ASP A 69 -7.84 -11.51 15.55
C ASP A 69 -7.64 -11.54 14.02
N TRP A 70 -7.22 -12.70 13.48
CA TRP A 70 -6.95 -12.90 12.05
C TRP A 70 -7.86 -14.01 11.49
N ILE A 71 -9.08 -14.10 11.98
CA ILE A 71 -10.10 -15.05 11.51
C ILE A 71 -10.95 -14.31 10.48
N GLY A 72 -10.70 -14.52 9.19
CA GLY A 72 -11.40 -13.75 8.14
C GLY A 72 -12.90 -14.03 8.07
N ASN A 73 -13.34 -15.21 8.52
CA ASN A 73 -14.72 -15.69 8.38
C ASN A 73 -15.64 -15.43 9.59
N ASN A 74 -15.32 -14.44 10.42
CA ASN A 74 -16.20 -13.92 11.47
C ASN A 74 -16.34 -12.38 11.44
N ASN A 75 -15.70 -11.73 10.46
CA ASN A 75 -15.63 -10.28 10.30
C ASN A 75 -17.02 -9.68 10.06
N TRP A 76 -17.90 -10.40 9.35
CA TRP A 76 -19.28 -9.96 9.18
C TRP A 76 -19.96 -9.83 10.53
N GLU A 77 -19.96 -10.86 11.37
CA GLU A 77 -20.61 -10.84 12.68
C GLU A 77 -19.96 -9.86 13.65
N ASN A 78 -18.64 -9.68 13.57
CA ASN A 78 -17.88 -8.84 14.49
C ASN A 78 -17.88 -7.35 14.12
N GLN A 79 -18.24 -6.97 12.89
CA GLN A 79 -18.32 -5.57 12.44
C GLN A 79 -19.00 -4.61 13.44
N PRO A 80 -20.16 -4.94 14.07
CA PRO A 80 -20.84 -4.02 14.97
C PRO A 80 -20.15 -3.78 16.32
N ILE A 81 -19.12 -4.57 16.68
CA ILE A 81 -18.46 -4.53 17.99
C ILE A 81 -16.95 -4.28 17.93
N GLY A 82 -16.33 -4.41 16.76
CA GLY A 82 -14.90 -4.18 16.59
C GLY A 82 -14.52 -2.71 16.50
N ASP A 83 -13.21 -2.46 16.43
CA ASP A 83 -12.63 -1.11 16.35
C ASP A 83 -12.64 -0.61 14.90
N LEU A 84 -13.61 0.24 14.55
CA LEU A 84 -13.74 0.80 13.19
C LEU A 84 -12.78 1.98 12.91
N SER A 85 -11.62 2.03 13.58
CA SER A 85 -10.60 3.05 13.35
C SER A 85 -10.04 2.93 11.94
N ALA A 86 -9.95 4.04 11.22
CA ALA A 86 -9.59 4.04 9.81
C ALA A 86 -8.11 3.73 9.57
N TYR A 87 -7.84 2.56 9.00
CA TYR A 87 -6.52 2.13 8.55
C TYR A 87 -6.50 1.91 7.04
N VAL A 88 -5.47 2.42 6.37
CA VAL A 88 -5.23 2.18 4.95
C VAL A 88 -3.94 1.40 4.79
N TYR A 89 -4.05 0.25 4.15
CA TYR A 89 -2.90 -0.60 3.87
C TYR A 89 -2.05 0.01 2.77
N TYR A 90 -0.72 0.00 2.89
CA TYR A 90 0.18 0.48 1.84
C TYR A 90 1.31 -0.50 1.53
N SER A 91 1.84 -0.38 0.32
CA SER A 91 3.07 -1.03 -0.12
C SER A 91 3.84 -0.12 -1.06
N VAL A 92 5.17 -0.17 -1.02
CA VAL A 92 6.04 0.50 -1.99
C VAL A 92 6.98 -0.53 -2.58
N VAL A 93 7.12 -0.54 -3.91
CA VAL A 93 8.18 -1.25 -4.61
C VAL A 93 8.89 -0.29 -5.57
N GLU A 94 10.17 -0.54 -5.83
CA GLU A 94 11.04 0.36 -6.59
C GLU A 94 11.71 -0.38 -7.76
N THR A 95 11.68 0.22 -8.94
CA THR A 95 12.55 -0.12 -10.07
C THR A 95 13.60 0.96 -10.29
N GLU A 96 14.53 0.75 -11.22
CA GLU A 96 15.57 1.75 -11.55
C GLU A 96 14.99 3.14 -11.90
N THR A 97 13.76 3.20 -12.40
CA THR A 97 13.13 4.42 -12.93
C THR A 97 11.88 4.90 -12.18
N HIS A 98 11.20 4.00 -11.43
CA HIS A 98 9.90 4.28 -10.85
C HIS A 98 9.80 3.76 -9.42
N TRP A 99 8.97 4.42 -8.62
CA TRP A 99 8.32 3.82 -7.48
C TRP A 99 6.89 3.44 -7.87
N PHE A 100 6.43 2.31 -7.34
CA PHE A 100 5.05 1.88 -7.43
C PHE A 100 4.49 1.82 -6.01
N ILE A 101 3.39 2.53 -5.79
CA ILE A 101 2.79 2.68 -4.47
C ILE A 101 1.39 2.10 -4.54
N PHE A 102 1.13 1.11 -3.70
CA PHE A 102 -0.16 0.43 -3.62
C PHE A 102 -0.87 0.83 -2.34
N TYR A 103 -2.18 1.03 -2.42
CA TYR A 103 -3.04 1.20 -1.26
C TYR A 103 -4.22 0.24 -1.34
N SER A 104 -4.67 -0.28 -0.19
CA SER A 104 -5.89 -1.08 -0.09
C SER A 104 -6.78 -0.55 1.02
N LEU A 105 -8.08 -0.47 0.72
CA LEU A 105 -9.13 -0.14 1.67
C LEU A 105 -9.86 -1.44 2.01
N PHE A 106 -10.08 -1.68 3.30
CA PHE A 106 -10.79 -2.87 3.77
C PHE A 106 -12.09 -2.47 4.45
N HIS A 107 -13.13 -3.26 4.18
CA HIS A 107 -14.45 -3.16 4.78
C HIS A 107 -14.86 -4.57 5.25
N PRO A 108 -15.38 -4.75 6.49
CA PRO A 108 -15.75 -6.08 6.97
C PRO A 108 -16.93 -6.71 6.21
N ARG A 109 -17.73 -5.90 5.50
CA ARG A 109 -18.94 -6.34 4.79
C ARG A 109 -19.06 -5.64 3.44
N ASP A 110 -19.15 -6.39 2.34
CA ASP A 110 -19.77 -5.93 1.10
C ASP A 110 -21.27 -6.24 1.18
N TYR A 111 -22.11 -5.23 1.01
CA TYR A 111 -23.55 -5.41 1.11
C TYR A 111 -24.27 -4.66 -0.01
N THR A 112 -25.61 -4.70 -0.02
CA THR A 112 -26.38 -3.92 -0.99
C THR A 112 -27.54 -3.21 -0.32
N ALA A 113 -28.18 -2.28 -1.04
CA ALA A 113 -29.40 -1.64 -0.57
C ALA A 113 -30.58 -2.62 -0.42
N GLU A 114 -30.53 -3.75 -1.14
CA GLU A 114 -31.47 -4.85 -0.93
C GLU A 114 -30.99 -5.76 0.21
N HIS A 115 -31.92 -6.38 0.93
CA HIS A 115 -31.55 -7.35 1.96
C HIS A 115 -30.66 -8.46 1.40
N CYS A 116 -29.58 -8.79 2.11
CA CYS A 116 -28.56 -9.71 1.62
C CYS A 116 -29.08 -11.12 1.36
N GLU A 117 -30.15 -11.58 2.02
CA GLU A 117 -30.80 -12.87 1.71
C GLU A 117 -31.46 -12.90 0.32
N LYS A 118 -31.65 -11.75 -0.32
CA LYS A 118 -32.24 -11.59 -1.65
C LYS A 118 -31.24 -11.09 -2.70
N SER A 119 -30.10 -10.59 -2.24
CA SER A 119 -29.02 -10.07 -3.08
C SER A 119 -28.01 -11.17 -3.41
N ARG A 120 -27.33 -11.02 -4.56
CA ARG A 120 -26.11 -11.79 -4.90
C ARG A 120 -24.85 -10.94 -4.83
N GLY A 121 -24.97 -9.72 -4.31
CA GLY A 121 -23.85 -8.78 -4.16
C GLY A 121 -23.22 -8.85 -2.78
N CYS A 122 -23.93 -9.33 -1.75
CA CYS A 122 -23.38 -9.32 -0.41
C CYS A 122 -22.34 -10.42 -0.21
N HIS A 123 -21.27 -10.10 0.50
CA HIS A 123 -20.31 -11.06 1.01
C HIS A 123 -19.50 -10.50 2.19
N GLU A 124 -19.01 -11.42 3.01
CA GLU A 124 -18.04 -11.10 4.04
C GLU A 124 -16.71 -10.66 3.45
N ASN A 125 -16.14 -9.65 4.10
CA ASN A 125 -14.95 -8.93 3.68
C ASN A 125 -15.14 -8.19 2.35
N ASP A 126 -14.45 -7.08 2.22
CA ASP A 126 -14.22 -6.43 0.95
C ASP A 126 -12.86 -5.74 0.98
N MET A 127 -12.17 -5.81 -0.15
CA MET A 127 -10.90 -5.13 -0.30
C MET A 127 -10.74 -4.64 -1.73
N GLU A 128 -10.71 -3.32 -1.85
CA GLU A 128 -10.53 -2.60 -3.09
C GLU A 128 -9.24 -1.78 -3.02
N SER A 129 -8.58 -1.56 -4.16
CA SER A 129 -7.20 -1.06 -4.17
C SER A 129 -6.90 0.02 -5.20
N ILE A 130 -5.81 0.74 -4.94
CA ILE A 130 -5.22 1.78 -5.78
C ILE A 130 -3.76 1.44 -6.05
N GLN A 131 -3.28 1.68 -7.26
CA GLN A 131 -1.88 1.55 -7.64
C GLN A 131 -1.39 2.82 -8.32
N LEU A 132 -0.27 3.37 -7.86
CA LEU A 132 0.37 4.55 -8.43
C LEU A 132 1.67 4.17 -9.15
N ALA A 133 1.97 4.86 -10.25
CA ALA A 133 3.29 4.85 -10.90
C ALA A 133 3.93 6.25 -10.80
N VAL A 134 5.04 6.34 -10.06
CA VAL A 134 5.75 7.60 -9.79
C VAL A 134 7.13 7.55 -10.43
N PHE A 135 7.41 8.46 -11.37
CA PHE A 135 8.69 8.54 -12.05
C PHE A 135 9.74 9.24 -11.18
N LYS A 136 10.94 8.67 -11.12
CA LYS A 136 12.08 9.21 -10.38
C LYS A 136 12.80 10.26 -11.24
N ASP A 137 12.33 11.50 -11.19
CA ASP A 137 12.89 12.63 -11.94
C ASP A 137 14.06 13.34 -11.23
N GLY A 138 14.52 12.79 -10.11
CA GLY A 138 15.58 13.36 -9.27
C GLY A 138 15.08 14.33 -8.18
N SER A 139 13.79 14.66 -8.16
CA SER A 139 13.17 15.35 -7.02
C SER A 139 12.98 14.37 -5.83
N ARG A 140 12.67 14.92 -4.64
CA ARG A 140 12.54 14.12 -3.40
C ARG A 140 11.44 13.05 -3.52
N TYR A 141 10.29 13.41 -4.09
CA TYR A 141 9.13 12.52 -4.20
C TYR A 141 8.88 12.03 -5.63
N GLY A 142 9.68 12.47 -6.60
CA GLY A 142 9.44 12.16 -8.00
C GLY A 142 8.18 12.85 -8.53
N ARG A 143 7.62 12.27 -9.59
CA ARG A 143 6.45 12.81 -10.26
C ARG A 143 5.46 11.71 -10.57
N LEU A 144 4.25 11.80 -9.98
CA LEU A 144 3.15 10.89 -10.30
C LEU A 144 2.82 10.97 -11.80
N GLN A 145 2.78 9.83 -12.47
CA GLN A 145 2.44 9.73 -13.89
C GLN A 145 1.09 9.09 -14.13
N ALA A 146 0.77 8.01 -13.40
CA ALA A 146 -0.46 7.26 -13.55
C ALA A 146 -1.01 6.74 -12.21
N MET A 147 -2.32 6.58 -12.16
CA MET A 147 -3.07 5.99 -11.06
C MET A 147 -4.05 4.97 -11.63
N GLU A 148 -4.08 3.78 -11.07
CA GLU A 148 -5.06 2.73 -11.36
C GLU A 148 -5.93 2.50 -10.13
N THR A 149 -7.24 2.38 -10.30
CA THR A 149 -8.20 2.06 -9.23
C THR A 149 -9.01 0.83 -9.59
N LEU A 150 -9.48 0.07 -8.61
CA LEU A 150 -10.33 -1.10 -8.79
C LEU A 150 -11.78 -0.78 -8.37
N ALA A 151 -12.74 -1.16 -9.21
CA ALA A 151 -14.16 -1.16 -8.84
C ALA A 151 -14.89 -2.32 -9.51
N HIS A 152 -15.60 -3.14 -8.73
CA HIS A 152 -16.49 -4.21 -9.21
C HIS A 152 -15.84 -5.20 -10.18
N GLY A 153 -14.51 -5.40 -10.05
CA GLY A 153 -13.75 -6.28 -10.93
C GLY A 153 -13.20 -5.64 -12.21
N ASP A 154 -13.20 -4.30 -12.33
CA ASP A 154 -12.54 -3.56 -13.40
C ASP A 154 -11.45 -2.64 -12.84
N ILE A 155 -10.28 -2.63 -13.50
CA ILE A 155 -9.21 -1.66 -13.23
C ILE A 155 -9.36 -0.46 -14.17
N TYR A 156 -9.39 0.73 -13.60
CA TYR A 156 -9.52 2.00 -14.30
C TYR A 156 -8.21 2.77 -14.27
N LEU A 157 -7.73 3.21 -15.43
CA LEU A 157 -6.49 3.99 -15.57
C LEU A 157 -6.78 5.49 -15.64
N TYR A 158 -6.09 6.27 -14.81
CA TYR A 158 -6.07 7.74 -14.78
C TYR A 158 -4.63 8.24 -14.95
N THR A 159 -4.45 9.42 -15.53
CA THR A 159 -3.10 9.98 -15.76
C THR A 159 -2.90 11.34 -15.09
N ALA A 160 -1.75 11.50 -14.43
CA ALA A 160 -1.27 12.80 -13.94
C ALA A 160 -0.26 13.42 -14.94
N ASP A 161 0.30 12.61 -15.84
CA ASP A 161 1.20 13.02 -16.91
C ASP A 161 0.51 12.85 -18.28
N PRO A 162 0.32 13.93 -19.08
CA PRO A 162 -0.33 13.84 -20.38
C PRO A 162 0.49 13.08 -21.44
N THR A 163 1.77 12.79 -21.17
CA THR A 163 2.61 11.96 -22.05
C THR A 163 2.28 10.47 -21.94
N VAL A 164 1.69 10.03 -20.82
CA VAL A 164 1.18 8.66 -20.65
C VAL A 164 0.03 8.41 -21.63
N LYS A 165 0.15 7.35 -22.43
CA LYS A 165 -0.87 6.93 -23.41
C LYS A 165 -1.52 5.62 -23.01
N ALA A 166 -2.73 5.40 -23.51
CA ALA A 166 -3.45 4.15 -23.32
C ALA A 166 -2.66 2.96 -23.88
N GLY A 167 -2.66 1.85 -23.15
CA GLY A 167 -2.14 0.56 -23.59
C GLY A 167 -3.30 -0.44 -23.66
N TYR A 168 -3.25 -1.48 -22.83
CA TYR A 168 -4.38 -2.38 -22.65
C TYR A 168 -5.59 -1.68 -22.02
N LEU A 169 -5.37 -0.80 -21.04
CA LEU A 169 -6.42 0.00 -20.42
C LEU A 169 -6.65 1.30 -21.19
N ARG A 170 -7.92 1.70 -21.28
CA ARG A 170 -8.28 3.05 -21.73
C ARG A 170 -8.01 4.04 -20.60
N ILE A 171 -7.55 5.24 -20.97
CA ILE A 171 -7.44 6.36 -20.01
C ILE A 171 -8.85 6.90 -19.74
N PHE A 172 -9.26 6.90 -18.48
CA PHE A 172 -10.58 7.33 -18.05
C PHE A 172 -10.64 8.84 -17.79
N GLY A 173 -9.55 9.43 -17.30
CA GLY A 173 -9.46 10.86 -17.05
C GLY A 173 -8.15 11.27 -16.38
N PRO A 174 -8.00 12.56 -16.06
CA PRO A 174 -6.87 13.04 -15.28
C PRO A 174 -7.00 12.63 -13.81
N VAL A 175 -5.87 12.45 -13.12
CA VAL A 175 -5.83 12.36 -11.65
C VAL A 175 -6.21 13.73 -11.07
N GLN A 176 -7.08 13.73 -10.06
CA GLN A 176 -7.43 14.93 -9.28
C GLN A 176 -6.63 14.98 -8.00
N PHE A 177 -6.42 16.19 -7.46
CA PHE A 177 -5.56 16.39 -6.29
C PHE A 177 -6.19 17.35 -5.29
N GLU A 178 -5.98 17.07 -4.00
CA GLU A 178 -6.11 18.01 -2.90
C GLU A 178 -4.70 18.28 -2.35
N GLY A 179 -4.12 19.41 -2.74
CA GLY A 179 -2.69 19.65 -2.52
C GLY A 179 -1.84 18.69 -3.34
N GLU A 180 -1.01 17.88 -2.68
CA GLU A 180 -0.16 16.85 -3.31
C GLU A 180 -0.81 15.45 -3.29
N HIS A 181 -1.92 15.30 -2.58
CA HIS A 181 -2.60 14.02 -2.40
C HIS A 181 -3.57 13.73 -3.56
N PRO A 182 -3.49 12.56 -4.21
CA PRO A 182 -4.47 12.17 -5.21
C PRO A 182 -5.85 11.99 -4.56
N ILE A 183 -6.92 12.33 -5.28
CA ILE A 183 -8.29 12.16 -4.82
C ILE A 183 -8.88 10.87 -5.40
N ILE A 184 -9.54 10.10 -4.55
CA ILE A 184 -10.40 8.98 -4.97
C ILE A 184 -11.81 9.13 -4.42
N TYR A 185 -12.74 8.44 -5.07
CA TYR A 185 -14.15 8.35 -4.72
C TYR A 185 -14.53 6.90 -4.52
N VAL A 186 -15.17 6.58 -3.41
CA VAL A 186 -15.50 5.20 -3.03
C VAL A 186 -17.01 5.05 -2.93
N GLU A 187 -17.58 4.11 -3.65
CA GLU A 187 -19.03 3.84 -3.62
C GLU A 187 -19.47 3.38 -2.23
N PRO A 188 -20.70 3.73 -1.78
CA PRO A 188 -21.29 3.02 -0.65
C PRO A 188 -21.59 1.57 -1.05
N TYR A 189 -21.76 0.70 -0.07
CA TYR A 189 -22.17 -0.70 -0.19
C TYR A 189 -21.09 -1.66 -0.72
N GLY A 190 -20.71 -1.53 -1.99
CA GLY A 190 -19.75 -2.44 -2.66
C GLY A 190 -18.41 -1.78 -2.98
N HIS A 191 -18.13 -0.64 -2.34
CA HIS A 191 -16.83 0.03 -2.19
C HIS A 191 -15.94 0.23 -3.42
N GLY A 192 -16.50 0.15 -4.64
CA GLY A 192 -15.75 0.40 -5.87
C GLY A 192 -15.04 1.75 -5.87
N ILE A 193 -13.74 1.76 -6.19
CA ILE A 193 -12.87 2.94 -6.13
C ILE A 193 -12.71 3.57 -7.51
N HIS A 194 -12.95 4.88 -7.58
CA HIS A 194 -12.85 5.68 -8.79
C HIS A 194 -11.93 6.90 -8.59
N GLY A 195 -11.09 7.18 -9.59
CA GLY A 195 -10.28 8.41 -9.66
C GLY A 195 -11.03 9.63 -10.19
N HIS A 196 -12.37 9.58 -10.29
CA HIS A 196 -13.23 10.66 -10.78
C HIS A 196 -14.52 10.75 -9.95
N PRO A 197 -15.18 11.92 -9.92
CA PRO A 197 -16.39 12.12 -9.13
C PRO A 197 -17.51 11.18 -9.58
N ILE A 198 -18.10 10.49 -8.61
CA ILE A 198 -19.28 9.64 -8.75
C ILE A 198 -20.39 10.13 -7.82
N ALA A 199 -21.61 9.60 -7.99
CA ALA A 199 -22.70 9.86 -7.06
C ALA A 199 -22.51 9.02 -5.79
N LEU A 200 -22.10 9.65 -4.69
CA LEU A 200 -21.82 8.97 -3.40
C LEU A 200 -23.06 8.69 -2.55
N GLY A 201 -24.25 9.10 -3.00
CA GLY A 201 -25.47 9.06 -2.18
C GLY A 201 -25.64 10.31 -1.30
N PRO A 202 -26.56 10.28 -0.33
CA PRO A 202 -26.90 11.47 0.47
C PRO A 202 -25.82 11.82 1.50
N TRP A 203 -25.07 10.84 2.00
CA TRP A 203 -24.06 11.00 3.05
C TRP A 203 -22.69 10.56 2.56
N LYS A 204 -21.66 11.21 3.10
CA LYS A 204 -20.28 10.94 2.72
C LYS A 204 -19.35 11.13 3.91
N VAL A 205 -18.37 10.25 4.00
CA VAL A 205 -17.23 10.41 4.90
C VAL A 205 -16.01 10.83 4.09
N VAL A 206 -15.21 11.79 4.59
CA VAL A 206 -13.99 12.25 3.93
C VAL A 206 -12.77 11.92 4.80
N TYR A 207 -11.93 11.02 4.30
CA TYR A 207 -10.74 10.57 5.00
C TYR A 207 -9.46 11.23 4.45
N ARG A 208 -8.54 11.60 5.33
CA ARG A 208 -7.21 12.15 5.01
C ARG A 208 -6.13 11.42 5.81
N VAL A 209 -4.95 11.27 5.22
CA VAL A 209 -3.84 10.61 5.92
C VAL A 209 -3.43 11.44 7.16
N GLY A 210 -3.16 10.76 8.27
CA GLY A 210 -2.71 11.35 9.52
C GLY A 210 -1.89 10.37 10.36
N GLU A 211 -1.40 10.86 11.50
CA GLU A 211 -0.64 10.06 12.48
C GLU A 211 -1.54 9.12 13.30
N GLU A 212 -2.83 9.43 13.39
CA GLU A 212 -3.82 8.70 14.17
C GLU A 212 -4.92 8.15 13.27
N ALA A 213 -5.38 6.94 13.56
CA ALA A 213 -6.57 6.35 12.96
C ALA A 213 -7.79 6.79 13.79
N GLN A 214 -8.80 7.35 13.12
CA GLN A 214 -10.04 7.79 13.74
C GLN A 214 -11.23 6.95 13.27
N ILE A 215 -12.22 6.81 14.13
CA ILE A 215 -13.55 6.32 13.78
C ILE A 215 -14.37 7.54 13.34
N PRO A 216 -15.06 7.52 12.18
CA PRO A 216 -15.96 8.60 11.80
C PRO A 216 -17.05 8.85 12.86
N GLU A 217 -17.35 10.11 13.16
CA GLU A 217 -18.39 10.45 14.15
C GLU A 217 -19.81 10.01 13.69
N ASP A 218 -20.07 10.14 12.39
CA ASP A 218 -21.26 9.65 11.71
C ASP A 218 -21.00 9.46 10.20
N VAL A 219 -22.00 8.96 9.47
CA VAL A 219 -21.92 8.67 8.03
C VAL A 219 -21.74 9.92 7.14
N ASN A 220 -21.71 11.12 7.72
CA ASN A 220 -21.54 12.40 7.04
C ASN A 220 -20.35 13.22 7.62
N ASP A 221 -19.33 12.55 8.15
CA ASP A 221 -18.13 13.18 8.70
C ASP A 221 -17.16 13.67 7.60
N SER A 222 -16.90 14.97 7.55
CA SER A 222 -16.03 15.58 6.53
C SER A 222 -14.54 15.64 6.88
N HIS A 223 -14.15 15.13 8.07
CA HIS A 223 -12.79 15.27 8.57
C HIS A 223 -12.35 14.08 9.45
N VAL A 224 -12.14 12.93 8.81
CA VAL A 224 -11.60 11.74 9.48
C VAL A 224 -10.13 11.54 9.11
N THR A 225 -9.28 11.30 10.09
CA THR A 225 -7.90 10.88 9.82
C THR A 225 -7.80 9.37 9.71
N TYR A 226 -7.08 8.88 8.69
CA TYR A 226 -6.68 7.46 8.61
C TYR A 226 -5.17 7.34 8.79
N ARG A 227 -4.75 6.19 9.33
CA ARG A 227 -3.33 5.87 9.46
C ARG A 227 -2.91 4.83 8.41
N LEU A 228 -1.70 5.01 7.87
CA LEU A 228 -1.08 4.02 6.99
C LEU A 228 -0.49 2.85 7.78
N ILE A 229 -0.75 1.62 7.33
CA ILE A 229 -0.15 0.37 7.85
C ILE A 229 0.43 -0.48 6.72
N SER A 230 1.58 -1.12 6.96
CA SER A 230 2.33 -1.83 5.92
C SER A 230 1.66 -3.16 5.55
N ILE A 231 1.34 -3.37 4.26
CA ILE A 231 0.91 -4.67 3.74
C ILE A 231 1.95 -5.75 4.03
N TYR A 232 3.24 -5.42 3.93
CA TYR A 232 4.32 -6.38 4.13
C TYR A 232 4.38 -6.88 5.59
N GLU A 233 4.21 -5.98 6.56
CA GLU A 233 4.30 -6.31 8.00
C GLU A 233 3.00 -6.87 8.57
N THR A 234 1.87 -6.68 7.88
CA THR A 234 0.54 -7.14 8.31
C THR A 234 0.06 -8.27 7.42
N LEU A 235 -0.72 -7.98 6.38
CA LEU A 235 -1.37 -8.98 5.51
C LEU A 235 -0.38 -10.02 4.98
N TRP A 236 0.76 -9.59 4.44
CA TRP A 236 1.75 -10.49 3.88
C TRP A 236 2.43 -11.36 4.94
N ALA A 237 2.62 -10.86 6.16
CA ALA A 237 3.18 -11.64 7.27
C ALA A 237 2.27 -12.81 7.66
N HIS A 238 0.96 -12.66 7.47
CA HIS A 238 -0.06 -13.69 7.72
C HIS A 238 -0.39 -14.54 6.49
N ARG A 239 0.29 -14.37 5.33
CA ARG A 239 -0.08 -15.02 4.05
C ARG A 239 -0.15 -16.55 4.06
N ASP A 240 0.49 -17.20 5.03
CA ASP A 240 0.49 -18.65 5.18
C ASP A 240 -0.68 -19.16 6.05
N GLU A 241 -1.48 -18.26 6.62
CA GLU A 241 -2.67 -18.57 7.42
C GLU A 241 -3.88 -18.82 6.50
N VAL A 242 -3.88 -19.99 5.86
CA VAL A 242 -4.85 -20.35 4.83
C VAL A 242 -5.81 -21.45 5.27
N GLY A 243 -7.10 -21.25 4.97
CA GLY A 243 -8.19 -22.19 5.15
C GLY A 243 -9.19 -21.74 6.22
N GLN A 244 -10.24 -22.54 6.40
CA GLN A 244 -11.37 -22.21 7.27
C GLN A 244 -10.97 -21.78 8.70
N GLY A 245 -11.45 -20.60 9.11
CA GLY A 245 -11.14 -20.00 10.40
C GLY A 245 -9.74 -19.38 10.48
N ARG A 246 -9.18 -18.98 9.33
CA ARG A 246 -7.87 -18.30 9.21
C ARG A 246 -8.03 -16.98 8.47
N ALA A 247 -6.93 -16.27 8.22
CA ALA A 247 -6.98 -14.97 7.57
C ALA A 247 -7.45 -15.07 6.11
N PHE A 248 -7.00 -16.12 5.41
CA PHE A 248 -7.11 -16.19 3.95
C PHE A 248 -7.60 -17.55 3.44
N ASP A 249 -8.07 -17.59 2.21
CA ASP A 249 -8.44 -18.83 1.51
C ASP A 249 -8.07 -18.76 0.01
N ARG A 250 -8.50 -19.77 -0.75
CA ARG A 250 -8.36 -19.96 -2.20
C ARG A 250 -6.95 -19.76 -2.71
N LEU A 251 -6.13 -20.80 -2.63
CA LEU A 251 -4.78 -20.76 -3.18
C LEU A 251 -4.77 -20.58 -4.71
N PHE A 252 -3.82 -19.78 -5.20
CA PHE A 252 -3.41 -19.76 -6.60
C PHE A 252 -1.89 -19.92 -6.71
N ASN A 253 -1.42 -20.44 -7.85
CA ASN A 253 0.00 -20.57 -8.10
C ASN A 253 0.55 -19.31 -8.78
N TYR A 254 1.44 -18.60 -8.10
CA TYR A 254 2.21 -17.50 -8.64
C TYR A 254 3.66 -17.93 -8.86
N ARG A 255 4.01 -18.22 -10.11
CA ARG A 255 5.39 -18.50 -10.55
C ARG A 255 6.10 -19.61 -9.74
N GLY A 256 5.34 -20.62 -9.28
CA GLY A 256 5.86 -21.74 -8.50
C GLY A 256 5.53 -21.68 -7.01
N SER A 257 5.13 -20.52 -6.49
CA SER A 257 4.69 -20.34 -5.10
C SER A 257 3.17 -20.37 -5.00
N ASN A 258 2.62 -21.00 -3.96
CA ASN A 258 1.19 -20.96 -3.69
C ASN A 258 0.91 -19.79 -2.75
N LEU A 259 -0.02 -18.91 -3.15
CA LEU A 259 -0.44 -17.74 -2.37
C LEU A 259 -1.95 -17.77 -2.21
N PRO A 260 -2.50 -17.27 -1.09
CA PRO A 260 -3.94 -17.13 -0.96
C PRO A 260 -4.43 -16.01 -1.85
N ALA A 261 -5.52 -16.25 -2.57
CA ALA A 261 -6.08 -15.29 -3.49
C ALA A 261 -7.18 -14.44 -2.87
N THR A 262 -7.76 -14.89 -1.76
CA THR A 262 -8.91 -14.25 -1.12
C THR A 262 -8.75 -14.21 0.39
N LEU A 263 -9.43 -13.28 1.05
CA LEU A 263 -9.70 -13.39 2.48
C LEU A 263 -10.65 -14.58 2.70
N ASP A 264 -10.51 -15.28 3.81
CA ASP A 264 -11.49 -16.32 4.22
C ASP A 264 -12.80 -15.60 4.56
N GLY A 265 -13.94 -16.08 4.06
CA GLY A 265 -15.22 -15.44 4.35
C GLY A 265 -16.38 -16.35 3.97
N ASP A 266 -17.41 -16.45 4.81
CA ASP A 266 -18.46 -17.45 4.67
C ASP A 266 -19.88 -16.90 4.54
N ASN A 267 -20.10 -15.62 4.86
CA ASN A 267 -21.44 -15.05 4.81
C ASN A 267 -21.86 -14.71 3.38
N TYR A 268 -23.06 -15.18 3.02
CA TYR A 268 -23.74 -15.02 1.72
C TYR A 268 -23.03 -15.64 0.51
N GLU A 269 -21.85 -15.15 0.14
CA GLU A 269 -20.99 -15.76 -0.89
C GLU A 269 -19.58 -15.99 -0.34
N SER A 270 -19.07 -17.22 -0.46
CA SER A 270 -17.78 -17.58 0.11
C SER A 270 -16.59 -17.00 -0.66
N ASP A 271 -15.59 -16.56 0.10
CA ASP A 271 -14.25 -16.08 -0.28
C ASP A 271 -14.26 -15.20 -1.54
N ARG A 272 -15.01 -14.10 -1.46
CA ARG A 272 -15.20 -13.14 -2.56
C ARG A 272 -14.18 -12.01 -2.55
N ALA A 273 -13.78 -11.53 -1.38
CA ALA A 273 -12.79 -10.47 -1.24
C ALA A 273 -11.39 -10.97 -1.63
N ASN A 274 -10.74 -10.30 -2.58
CA ASN A 274 -9.38 -10.66 -2.99
C ASN A 274 -8.35 -10.12 -1.99
N THR A 275 -7.24 -10.83 -1.83
CA THR A 275 -6.03 -10.24 -1.22
C THR A 275 -5.38 -9.24 -2.18
N PRO A 276 -4.49 -8.33 -1.72
CA PRO A 276 -3.77 -7.41 -2.60
C PRO A 276 -3.03 -8.12 -3.75
N TRP A 277 -2.42 -9.28 -3.47
CA TRP A 277 -1.75 -10.12 -4.46
C TRP A 277 -2.69 -11.12 -5.16
N GLY A 278 -3.98 -11.13 -4.82
CA GLY A 278 -4.99 -12.04 -5.32
C GLY A 278 -5.80 -11.50 -6.50
N TYR A 279 -5.65 -10.24 -6.89
CA TYR A 279 -6.40 -9.68 -8.02
C TYR A 279 -6.07 -10.35 -9.36
N SER A 280 -7.10 -10.58 -10.19
CA SER A 280 -7.00 -11.20 -11.52
C SER A 280 -7.58 -10.33 -12.64
N GLN A 281 -7.86 -9.07 -12.36
CA GLN A 281 -8.43 -8.10 -13.27
C GLN A 281 -7.37 -7.54 -14.24
N ALA A 282 -7.82 -7.05 -15.39
CA ALA A 282 -7.01 -6.45 -16.45
C ALA A 282 -5.82 -7.30 -16.97
N ILE A 283 -5.78 -8.61 -16.70
CA ILE A 283 -4.60 -9.42 -17.04
C ILE A 283 -4.40 -9.69 -18.54
N GLY A 284 -5.49 -9.63 -19.31
CA GLY A 284 -5.51 -9.99 -20.73
C GLY A 284 -4.90 -11.38 -20.98
N LYS A 285 -3.95 -11.45 -21.92
CA LYS A 285 -3.14 -12.67 -22.20
C LYS A 285 -1.68 -12.53 -21.77
N VAL A 286 -1.31 -11.41 -21.16
CA VAL A 286 0.09 -11.01 -20.93
C VAL A 286 0.46 -11.10 -19.45
N LEU A 287 -0.43 -10.64 -18.59
CA LEU A 287 -0.25 -10.70 -17.15
C LEU A 287 -0.86 -11.98 -16.58
N ARG A 288 -0.51 -12.24 -15.33
CA ARG A 288 -1.01 -13.32 -14.49
C ARG A 288 -1.80 -12.72 -13.34
N ARG A 289 -2.64 -13.53 -12.70
CA ARG A 289 -3.20 -13.21 -11.38
C ARG A 289 -2.08 -12.78 -10.44
N GLY A 290 -2.29 -11.68 -9.72
CA GLY A 290 -1.32 -11.09 -8.80
C GLY A 290 -0.30 -10.16 -9.43
N ASP A 291 -0.12 -10.12 -10.76
CA ASP A 291 0.87 -9.23 -11.39
C ASP A 291 0.59 -7.76 -11.13
N TRP A 292 -0.67 -7.36 -10.93
CA TRP A 292 -1.00 -5.98 -10.60
C TRP A 292 -0.21 -5.54 -9.36
N PHE A 293 -0.27 -6.28 -8.26
CA PHE A 293 0.44 -5.96 -7.01
C PHE A 293 1.89 -6.46 -6.96
N LEU A 294 2.15 -7.71 -7.38
CA LEU A 294 3.47 -8.36 -7.22
C LEU A 294 4.49 -7.92 -8.27
N ASP A 295 4.03 -7.55 -9.48
CA ASP A 295 4.87 -7.09 -10.59
C ASP A 295 4.30 -5.80 -11.23
N PRO A 296 4.16 -4.71 -10.47
CA PRO A 296 3.45 -3.51 -10.93
C PRO A 296 4.17 -2.84 -12.10
N ALA A 297 5.49 -2.96 -12.23
CA ALA A 297 6.20 -2.44 -13.40
C ALA A 297 5.76 -3.16 -14.68
N ARG A 298 5.65 -4.50 -14.65
CA ARG A 298 5.11 -5.27 -15.78
C ARG A 298 3.64 -4.94 -16.04
N ALA A 299 2.84 -4.79 -14.98
CA ALA A 299 1.43 -4.45 -15.11
C ALA A 299 1.23 -3.09 -15.79
N PHE A 300 1.89 -2.03 -15.31
CA PHE A 300 1.81 -0.70 -15.91
C PHE A 300 2.35 -0.66 -17.34
N ALA A 301 3.46 -1.34 -17.63
CA ALA A 301 3.99 -1.43 -19.01
C ALA A 301 3.02 -2.13 -19.98
N TYR A 302 2.09 -2.94 -19.47
CA TYR A 302 1.02 -3.54 -20.27
C TYR A 302 -0.23 -2.66 -20.35
N HIS A 303 -0.65 -2.09 -19.21
CA HIS A 303 -1.86 -1.28 -19.10
C HIS A 303 -1.74 0.06 -19.82
N ALA A 304 -0.55 0.66 -19.85
CA ALA A 304 -0.27 1.98 -20.41
C ALA A 304 1.06 2.01 -21.19
N THR A 305 1.28 3.11 -21.92
CA THR A 305 2.57 3.43 -22.53
C THR A 305 3.13 4.69 -21.89
N PHE A 306 4.38 4.62 -21.42
CA PHE A 306 5.10 5.73 -20.81
C PHE A 306 6.13 6.29 -21.80
N GLU A 307 6.22 7.61 -21.91
CA GLU A 307 7.25 8.26 -22.71
C GLU A 307 8.56 8.34 -21.91
N GLY A 308 9.68 8.01 -22.54
CA GLY A 308 10.99 8.02 -21.88
C GLY A 308 11.40 6.67 -21.29
N GLU A 309 12.20 6.70 -20.21
CA GLU A 309 12.72 5.49 -19.57
C GLU A 309 11.67 4.84 -18.66
N PHE A 310 11.45 3.53 -18.84
CA PHE A 310 10.59 2.72 -17.99
C PHE A 310 11.24 1.37 -17.76
N SER A 311 11.82 1.17 -16.58
CA SER A 311 12.50 -0.05 -16.17
C SER A 311 11.55 -0.99 -15.42
N THR A 312 11.58 -2.26 -15.81
CA THR A 312 10.94 -3.38 -15.10
C THR A 312 11.93 -4.13 -14.20
N ARG A 313 13.13 -3.57 -13.96
CA ARG A 313 14.13 -4.16 -13.08
C ARG A 313 13.98 -3.59 -11.69
N TYR A 314 13.57 -4.42 -10.74
CA TYR A 314 13.39 -4.03 -9.35
C TYR A 314 14.74 -3.77 -8.66
N LEU A 315 14.79 -2.67 -7.91
CA LEU A 315 15.80 -2.38 -6.90
C LEU A 315 15.32 -2.83 -5.51
N TYR A 316 14.01 -2.73 -5.28
CA TYR A 316 13.34 -3.15 -4.06
C TYR A 316 11.96 -3.72 -4.39
N ASN A 317 11.74 -5.00 -4.12
CA ASN A 317 10.43 -5.64 -4.15
C ASN A 317 10.45 -6.79 -3.13
N PRO A 318 10.03 -6.54 -1.88
CA PRO A 318 10.21 -7.51 -0.80
C PRO A 318 9.34 -8.76 -1.01
N TYR A 319 8.22 -8.64 -1.73
CA TYR A 319 7.34 -9.76 -2.06
C TYR A 319 8.00 -10.73 -3.04
N LEU A 320 8.54 -10.22 -4.16
CA LEU A 320 9.26 -11.09 -5.11
C LEU A 320 10.52 -11.69 -4.46
N ALA A 321 11.22 -10.93 -3.62
CA ALA A 321 12.38 -11.42 -2.88
C ALA A 321 12.03 -12.59 -1.95
N ASP A 322 10.95 -12.48 -1.16
CA ASP A 322 10.44 -13.56 -0.30
C ASP A 322 10.07 -14.83 -1.10
N LEU A 323 9.60 -14.65 -2.33
CA LEU A 323 9.26 -15.75 -3.23
C LEU A 323 10.47 -16.30 -4.00
N GLY A 324 11.68 -15.74 -3.81
CA GLY A 324 12.87 -16.11 -4.55
C GLY A 324 12.82 -15.77 -6.05
N LEU A 325 12.05 -14.74 -6.40
CA LEU A 325 11.84 -14.28 -7.77
C LEU A 325 12.67 -13.01 -8.05
N PRO A 326 13.12 -12.82 -9.31
CA PRO A 326 13.87 -11.64 -9.74
C PRO A 326 13.00 -10.39 -9.90
#